data_AF-A0A7V7L5F1-F1
#
_entry.id   AF-A0A7V7L5F1-F1
#
_cell.length_a   1.000
_cell.length_b   1.000
_cell.length_c   1.000
_cell.angle_alpha   90.00
_cell.angle_beta   90.00
_cell.angle_gamma   90.00
#
_symmetry.space_group_name_H-M   'P 1'
#
loop_
_entity.id
_entity.type
_entity.pdbx_description
1 polymer ?
#
loop_
_entity_poly.entity_id
_entity_poly.type
_entity_poly.pdbx_seq_one_letter_code
_entity_poly.pdbx_strand_id
1 'polypeptide(L)'
;MIPRLGRLLAIDWYKQVGQQQEDVLEKVNQFIRTLGVNEYEIKWLSKDQVSCAIQRLTFGGSNLWIVLEKVPYQLKAKINEIGNESLLEKIVDVVPEAIFHNVFAEVFHTFGEEKTVHFLVGHAIYVSILICKAVLAEEQNLFLPIVELLEVGYLPLGTEANTFYLV
;
A
#
# COMPACT_ATOMS: atom_id res chain seq x y z
N MET A 1 8.69 -18.82 -8.50
CA MET A 1 8.81 -18.12 -7.20
C MET A 1 7.89 -16.90 -7.26
N ILE A 2 7.16 -16.56 -6.19
CA ILE A 2 6.31 -15.35 -6.18
C ILE A 2 7.22 -14.11 -6.15
N PRO A 3 7.14 -13.19 -7.12
CA PRO A 3 7.99 -12.01 -7.14
C PRO A 3 7.78 -11.14 -5.89
N ARG A 4 8.84 -10.53 -5.36
CA ARG A 4 8.84 -9.60 -4.20
C ARG A 4 8.32 -10.12 -2.85
N LEU A 5 7.73 -11.32 -2.76
CA LEU A 5 7.18 -11.85 -1.51
C LEU A 5 8.22 -11.89 -0.37
N GLY A 6 9.47 -12.29 -0.65
CA GLY A 6 10.52 -12.33 0.38
C GLY A 6 10.84 -10.97 1.01
N ARG A 7 10.75 -9.87 0.25
CA ARG A 7 10.92 -8.52 0.80
C ARG A 7 9.72 -8.12 1.66
N LEU A 8 8.51 -8.42 1.20
CA LEU A 8 7.27 -8.11 1.93
C LEU A 8 7.17 -8.84 3.27
N LEU A 9 7.66 -10.09 3.34
CA LEU A 9 7.71 -10.88 4.57
C LEU A 9 8.76 -10.40 5.57
N ALA A 10 9.75 -9.62 5.13
CA ALA A 10 10.78 -9.05 5.99
C ALA A 10 10.41 -7.67 6.55
N ILE A 11 9.26 -7.13 6.16
CA ILE A 11 8.77 -5.85 6.67
C ILE A 11 8.36 -6.01 8.14
N ASP A 12 8.93 -5.16 8.98
CA ASP A 12 8.53 -4.94 10.37
C ASP A 12 7.40 -3.90 10.35
N TRP A 13 6.16 -4.36 10.15
CA TRP A 13 5.07 -3.46 9.82
C TRP A 13 4.74 -2.58 11.03
N TYR A 14 4.34 -1.35 10.76
CA TYR A 14 3.86 -0.39 11.75
C TYR A 14 4.90 0.06 12.79
N LYS A 15 6.18 -0.30 12.61
CA LYS A 15 7.29 0.07 13.50
C LYS A 15 7.39 1.58 13.74
N GLN A 16 7.11 2.40 12.72
CA GLN A 16 7.25 3.86 12.78
C GLN A 16 5.92 4.61 12.88
N VAL A 17 4.82 3.92 13.20
CA VAL A 17 3.49 4.52 13.28
C VAL A 17 3.49 5.77 14.18
N GLY A 18 3.03 6.88 13.60
CA GLY A 18 2.90 8.18 14.25
C GLY A 18 4.20 8.99 14.31
N GLN A 19 5.31 8.51 13.75
CA GLN A 19 6.56 9.26 13.64
C GLN A 19 6.60 10.04 12.34
N GLN A 20 7.24 11.21 12.34
CA GLN A 20 7.41 12.04 11.14
C GLN A 20 8.87 12.10 10.76
N GLN A 21 9.18 11.88 9.49
CA GLN A 21 10.53 12.03 8.95
C GLN A 21 10.47 12.60 7.53
N GLU A 22 11.33 13.59 7.25
CA GLU A 22 11.29 14.34 5.98
C GLU A 22 11.59 13.46 4.75
N ASP A 23 12.53 12.51 4.87
CA ASP A 23 12.91 11.60 3.78
C ASP A 23 11.74 10.73 3.27
N VAL A 24 10.73 10.55 4.11
CA VAL A 24 9.52 9.77 3.83
C VAL A 24 8.61 10.52 2.86
N LEU A 25 8.53 11.85 3.01
CA LEU A 25 7.75 12.71 2.12
C LEU A 25 8.27 12.62 0.69
N GLU A 26 9.60 12.58 0.52
CA GLU A 26 10.19 12.49 -0.82
C GLU A 26 9.83 11.17 -1.52
N LYS A 27 9.77 10.04 -0.79
CA LYS A 27 9.33 8.76 -1.37
C LYS A 27 7.86 8.79 -1.78
N VAL A 28 7.00 9.42 -0.97
CA VAL A 28 5.59 9.63 -1.34
C VAL A 28 5.50 10.53 -2.58
N ASN A 29 6.28 11.60 -2.64
CA ASN A 29 6.32 12.50 -3.79
C ASN A 29 6.76 11.77 -5.06
N GLN A 30 7.80 10.94 -4.98
CA GLN A 30 8.27 10.12 -6.11
C GLN A 30 7.19 9.17 -6.62
N PHE A 31 6.47 8.50 -5.70
CA PHE A 31 5.36 7.63 -6.06
C PHE A 31 4.27 8.40 -6.80
N ILE A 32 3.82 9.52 -6.25
CA ILE A 32 2.71 10.30 -6.82
C ILE A 32 3.10 10.92 -8.17
N ARG A 33 4.36 11.38 -8.33
CA ARG A 33 4.90 11.83 -9.62
C ARG A 33 4.94 10.71 -10.66
N THR A 34 5.26 9.48 -10.26
CA THR A 34 5.23 8.31 -11.17
C THR A 34 3.83 8.04 -11.69
N LEU A 35 2.80 8.41 -10.93
CA LEU A 35 1.39 8.34 -11.35
C LEU A 35 0.93 9.56 -12.17
N GLY A 36 1.80 10.55 -12.40
CA GLY A 36 1.48 11.75 -13.19
C GLY A 36 0.53 12.73 -12.49
N VAL A 37 0.40 12.65 -11.16
CA VAL A 37 -0.46 13.54 -10.37
C VAL A 37 0.40 14.65 -9.76
N ASN A 38 0.05 15.90 -10.02
CA ASN A 38 0.86 17.06 -9.62
C ASN A 38 0.28 17.86 -8.45
N GLU A 39 -1.02 17.69 -8.15
CA GLU A 39 -1.72 18.46 -7.12
C GLU A 39 -2.21 17.53 -6.02
N TYR A 40 -1.50 17.53 -4.90
CA TYR A 40 -1.88 16.80 -3.68
C TYR A 40 -1.21 17.44 -2.46
N GLU A 41 -1.76 17.14 -1.29
CA GLU A 41 -1.19 17.42 0.01
C GLU A 41 -0.80 16.10 0.69
N ILE A 42 0.31 16.06 1.42
CA ILE A 42 0.63 14.94 2.30
C ILE A 42 0.27 15.34 3.73
N LYS A 43 -0.51 14.50 4.41
CA LYS A 43 -0.89 14.70 5.80
C LYS A 43 -0.48 13.52 6.66
N TRP A 44 0.35 13.82 7.65
CA TRP A 44 0.71 12.89 8.70
C TRP A 44 -0.43 12.72 9.69
N LEU A 45 -0.66 11.47 10.09
CA LEU A 45 -1.56 11.10 11.14
C LEU A 45 -0.76 10.52 12.29
N SER A 46 -1.02 11.02 13.49
CA SER A 46 -0.63 10.29 14.70
C SER A 46 -1.40 8.98 14.79
N LYS A 47 -0.86 8.04 15.56
CA LYS A 47 -1.50 6.74 15.85
C LYS A 47 -2.97 6.88 16.25
N ASP A 48 -3.29 7.82 17.14
CA ASP A 48 -4.64 8.02 17.67
C ASP A 48 -5.62 8.60 16.64
N GLN A 49 -5.10 9.19 15.56
CA GLN A 49 -5.92 9.74 14.49
C GLN A 49 -6.27 8.70 13.41
N VAL A 50 -5.60 7.55 13.38
CA VAL A 50 -5.75 6.52 12.34
C VAL A 50 -7.18 6.00 12.27
N SER A 51 -7.73 5.56 13.41
CA SER A 51 -9.12 5.04 13.47
C SER A 51 -10.13 6.04 12.90
N CYS A 52 -10.04 7.28 13.34
CA CYS A 52 -10.95 8.33 12.91
C CYS A 52 -10.74 8.72 11.43
N ALA A 53 -9.51 8.62 10.92
CA ALA A 53 -9.21 8.86 9.51
C ALA A 53 -9.78 7.75 8.63
N ILE A 54 -9.55 6.48 8.98
CA ILE A 54 -10.05 5.30 8.24
C ILE A 54 -11.57 5.38 8.04
N GLN A 55 -12.31 5.73 9.09
CA GLN A 55 -13.77 5.84 9.03
C GLN A 55 -14.28 6.94 8.09
N ARG A 56 -13.43 7.89 7.73
CA ARG A 56 -13.74 9.03 6.86
C ARG A 56 -13.26 8.84 5.42
N LEU A 57 -12.45 7.82 5.14
CA LEU A 57 -11.97 7.55 3.79
C LEU A 57 -13.15 7.07 2.93
N THR A 58 -13.57 7.93 1.99
CA THR A 58 -14.56 7.61 0.95
C THR A 58 -13.90 7.51 -0.43
N PHE A 59 -12.64 7.95 -0.55
CA PHE A 59 -11.89 8.12 -1.80
C PHE A 59 -12.51 9.14 -2.76
N GLY A 60 -13.52 9.89 -2.30
CA GLY A 60 -14.25 10.88 -3.08
C GLY A 60 -13.40 12.11 -3.39
N GLY A 61 -13.59 12.66 -4.60
CA GLY A 61 -12.95 13.92 -5.02
C GLY A 61 -11.43 13.87 -5.15
N SER A 62 -10.83 12.67 -5.17
CA SER A 62 -9.38 12.48 -5.23
C SER A 62 -8.89 12.29 -6.67
N ASN A 63 -8.10 13.24 -7.16
CA ASN A 63 -7.41 13.12 -8.44
C ASN A 63 -6.43 11.93 -8.44
N LEU A 64 -5.82 11.65 -7.28
CA LEU A 64 -4.94 10.52 -7.10
C LEU A 64 -5.71 9.19 -7.18
N TRP A 65 -6.90 9.11 -6.58
CA TRP A 65 -7.74 7.92 -6.64
C TRP A 65 -8.19 7.60 -8.07
N ILE A 66 -8.55 8.61 -8.87
CA ILE A 66 -8.94 8.44 -10.30
C ILE A 66 -7.84 7.74 -11.12
N VAL A 67 -6.58 7.91 -10.74
CA VAL A 67 -5.45 7.20 -11.35
C VAL A 67 -5.25 5.84 -10.69
N LEU A 68 -5.19 5.79 -9.36
CA LEU A 68 -4.93 4.56 -8.60
C LEU A 68 -5.96 3.46 -8.86
N GLU A 69 -7.25 3.78 -9.01
CA GLU A 69 -8.31 2.80 -9.25
C GLU A 69 -8.10 2.02 -10.56
N LYS A 70 -7.36 2.60 -11.51
CA LYS A 70 -7.10 2.01 -12.84
C LYS A 70 -5.87 1.11 -12.84
N VAL A 71 -4.92 1.33 -11.93
CA VAL A 71 -3.64 0.60 -11.85
C VAL A 71 -3.85 -0.91 -11.79
N PRO A 72 -4.75 -1.48 -10.95
CA PRO A 72 -4.94 -2.93 -10.90
C PRO A 72 -5.35 -3.54 -12.25
N TYR A 73 -6.17 -2.83 -13.02
CA TYR A 73 -6.63 -3.27 -14.34
C TYR A 73 -5.52 -3.17 -15.39
N GLN A 74 -4.74 -2.08 -15.36
CA GLN A 74 -3.59 -1.89 -16.25
C GLN A 74 -2.53 -2.96 -16.02
N LEU A 75 -2.20 -3.26 -14.77
CA LEU A 75 -1.26 -4.33 -14.42
C LEU A 75 -1.77 -5.69 -14.89
N LYS A 76 -3.06 -5.99 -14.66
CA LYS A 76 -3.66 -7.25 -15.12
C LYS A 76 -3.57 -7.39 -16.64
N ALA A 77 -3.90 -6.34 -17.39
CA ALA A 77 -3.82 -6.36 -18.85
C ALA A 77 -2.39 -6.70 -19.33
N LYS A 78 -1.37 -6.04 -18.77
CA LYS A 78 0.04 -6.33 -19.08
C LYS A 78 0.46 -7.76 -18.72
N ILE A 79 0.05 -8.26 -17.56
CA ILE A 79 0.32 -9.63 -17.13
C ILE A 79 -0.25 -10.65 -18.12
N ASN A 80 -1.45 -10.39 -18.64
CA ASN A 80 -2.07 -11.25 -19.63
C ASN A 80 -1.31 -11.18 -20.97
N GLU A 81 -0.89 -10.00 -21.40
CA GLU A 81 -0.12 -9.81 -22.65
C GLU A 81 1.19 -10.61 -22.67
N ILE A 82 1.86 -10.72 -21.52
CA ILE A 82 3.11 -11.48 -21.36
C ILE A 82 2.88 -12.96 -20.96
N GLY A 83 1.63 -13.42 -20.84
CA GLY A 83 1.27 -14.82 -20.59
C GLY A 83 1.49 -15.31 -19.15
N ASN A 84 1.40 -14.41 -18.16
CA ASN A 84 1.68 -14.70 -16.76
C ASN A 84 0.42 -14.89 -15.87
N GLU A 85 -0.73 -15.22 -16.46
CA GLU A 85 -2.03 -15.30 -15.75
C GLU A 85 -2.03 -16.33 -14.61
N SER A 86 -1.44 -17.50 -14.84
CA SER A 86 -1.33 -18.56 -13.82
C SER A 86 -0.52 -18.11 -12.60
N LEU A 87 0.49 -17.25 -12.79
CA LEU A 87 1.25 -16.68 -11.69
C LEU A 87 0.46 -15.60 -10.95
N LEU A 88 -0.38 -14.85 -11.66
CA LEU A 88 -1.30 -13.88 -11.05
C LEU A 88 -2.33 -14.56 -10.17
N GLU A 89 -2.94 -15.67 -10.60
CA GLU A 89 -3.84 -16.48 -9.76
C GLU A 89 -3.12 -16.93 -8.49
N LYS A 90 -1.90 -17.45 -8.63
CA LYS A 90 -1.08 -17.87 -7.49
C LYS A 90 -0.73 -16.72 -6.55
N ILE A 91 -0.49 -15.50 -7.06
CA ILE A 91 -0.25 -14.31 -6.22
C ILE A 91 -1.48 -14.01 -5.35
N VAL A 92 -2.69 -14.10 -5.91
CA VAL A 92 -3.92 -13.79 -5.20
C VAL A 92 -4.20 -14.79 -4.07
N ASP A 93 -3.75 -16.04 -4.21
CA ASP A 93 -3.89 -17.04 -3.15
C ASP A 93 -2.77 -16.97 -2.10
N VAL A 94 -1.51 -16.94 -2.55
CA VAL A 94 -0.35 -17.13 -1.66
C VAL A 94 0.01 -15.86 -0.88
N VAL A 95 -0.13 -14.67 -1.49
CA VAL A 95 0.31 -13.43 -0.84
C VAL A 95 -0.55 -13.09 0.39
N PRO A 96 -1.90 -13.17 0.34
CA PRO A 96 -2.71 -12.97 1.54
C PRO A 96 -2.35 -13.91 2.67
N GLU A 97 -2.25 -15.22 2.40
CA GLU A 97 -1.92 -16.24 3.40
C GLU A 97 -0.59 -15.93 4.08
N ALA A 98 0.43 -15.58 3.29
CA ALA A 98 1.77 -15.33 3.80
C ALA A 98 1.87 -14.04 4.64
N ILE A 99 1.10 -13.00 4.30
CA ILE A 99 1.17 -11.69 4.94
C ILE A 99 0.21 -11.57 6.14
N PHE A 100 -0.96 -12.22 6.08
CA PHE A 100 -2.06 -12.02 7.01
C PHE A 100 -1.65 -12.19 8.47
N HIS A 101 -1.01 -13.30 8.82
CA HIS A 101 -0.74 -13.62 10.23
C HIS A 101 0.23 -12.63 10.89
N ASN A 102 1.31 -12.26 10.20
CA ASN A 102 2.28 -11.32 10.77
C ASN A 102 1.66 -9.93 10.93
N VAL A 103 1.03 -9.43 9.86
CA VAL A 103 0.38 -8.12 9.87
C VAL A 103 -0.73 -8.07 10.91
N PHE A 104 -1.58 -9.10 11.00
CA PHE A 104 -2.67 -9.13 11.99
C PHE A 104 -2.13 -9.00 13.41
N ALA A 105 -1.08 -9.76 13.76
CA ALA A 105 -0.48 -9.71 15.09
C ALA A 105 0.06 -8.31 15.42
N GLU A 106 0.81 -7.70 14.50
CA GLU A 106 1.41 -6.38 14.68
C GLU A 106 0.35 -5.27 14.75
N VAL A 107 -0.66 -5.29 13.86
CA VAL A 107 -1.77 -4.32 13.87
C VAL A 107 -2.61 -4.46 15.13
N PHE A 108 -2.94 -5.68 15.54
CA PHE A 108 -3.72 -5.92 16.74
C PHE A 108 -2.99 -5.42 17.98
N HIS A 109 -1.68 -5.70 18.10
CA HIS A 109 -0.86 -5.18 19.19
C HIS A 109 -0.78 -3.64 19.17
N THR A 110 -0.68 -3.05 17.98
CA THR A 110 -0.50 -1.61 17.83
C THR A 110 -1.80 -0.84 18.09
N PHE A 111 -2.91 -1.19 17.46
CA PHE A 111 -4.14 -0.39 17.46
C PHE A 111 -5.26 -0.96 18.34
N GLY A 112 -5.35 -2.29 18.48
CA GLY A 112 -6.34 -3.00 19.30
C GLY A 112 -7.81 -2.90 18.84
N GLU A 113 -8.21 -1.82 18.18
CA GLU A 113 -9.59 -1.61 17.74
C GLU A 113 -9.92 -2.44 16.49
N GLU A 114 -10.94 -3.29 16.60
CA GLU A 114 -11.33 -4.28 15.58
C GLU A 114 -11.47 -3.70 14.16
N LYS A 115 -12.16 -2.56 13.99
CA LYS A 115 -12.38 -1.96 12.65
C LYS A 115 -11.09 -1.45 12.03
N THR A 116 -10.26 -0.79 12.85
CA THR A 116 -8.92 -0.34 12.45
C THR A 116 -8.05 -1.52 12.09
N VAL A 117 -8.09 -2.59 12.88
CA VAL A 117 -7.34 -3.82 12.63
C VAL A 117 -7.73 -4.44 11.30
N HIS A 118 -9.03 -4.61 11.06
CA HIS A 118 -9.56 -5.18 9.82
C HIS A 118 -9.13 -4.37 8.59
N PHE A 119 -9.28 -3.04 8.65
CA PHE A 119 -8.91 -2.17 7.54
C PHE A 119 -7.42 -2.26 7.22
N LEU A 120 -6.56 -2.15 8.23
CA LEU A 120 -5.10 -2.12 8.04
C LEU A 120 -4.56 -3.46 7.54
N VAL A 121 -5.11 -4.58 8.03
CA VAL A 121 -4.78 -5.92 7.51
C VAL A 121 -5.18 -6.05 6.04
N GLY A 122 -6.42 -5.67 5.70
CA GLY A 122 -6.89 -5.67 4.31
C GLY A 122 -6.06 -4.77 3.41
N HIS A 123 -5.69 -3.59 3.89
CA HIS A 123 -4.85 -2.63 3.19
C HIS A 123 -3.45 -3.20 2.92
N ALA A 124 -2.78 -3.77 3.92
CA ALA A 124 -1.45 -4.35 3.75
C ALA A 124 -1.45 -5.51 2.75
N ILE A 125 -2.49 -6.37 2.78
CA ILE A 125 -2.67 -7.45 1.80
C ILE A 125 -2.87 -6.87 0.40
N TYR A 126 -3.76 -5.88 0.26
CA TYR A 126 -4.05 -5.24 -1.02
C TYR A 126 -2.80 -4.61 -1.66
N VAL A 127 -2.05 -3.81 -0.89
CA VAL A 127 -0.80 -3.18 -1.36
C VAL A 127 0.24 -4.24 -1.70
N SER A 128 0.38 -5.29 -0.89
CA SER A 128 1.28 -6.41 -1.16
C SER A 128 0.98 -7.10 -2.49
N ILE A 129 -0.31 -7.35 -2.77
CA ILE A 129 -0.75 -7.91 -4.06
C ILE A 129 -0.41 -6.96 -5.21
N LEU A 130 -0.64 -5.65 -5.06
CA LEU A 130 -0.31 -4.67 -6.12
C LEU A 130 1.18 -4.62 -6.42
N ILE A 131 2.03 -4.65 -5.39
CA ILE A 131 3.49 -4.70 -5.55
C ILE A 131 3.90 -5.96 -6.32
N CYS A 132 3.38 -7.13 -5.93
CA CYS A 132 3.66 -8.39 -6.61
C CYS A 132 3.17 -8.38 -8.07
N LYS A 133 1.98 -7.83 -8.33
CA LYS A 133 1.43 -7.63 -9.69
C LYS A 133 2.30 -6.72 -10.53
N ALA A 134 2.77 -5.61 -9.96
CA ALA A 134 3.64 -4.68 -10.66
C ALA A 134 4.94 -5.35 -11.10
N VAL A 135 5.55 -6.18 -10.25
CA VAL A 135 6.74 -6.94 -10.66
C VAL A 135 6.42 -7.99 -11.71
N LEU A 136 5.29 -8.69 -11.58
CA LEU A 136 4.86 -9.65 -12.59
C LEU A 136 4.62 -9.00 -13.95
N ALA A 137 4.14 -7.75 -13.97
CA ALA A 137 3.92 -6.93 -15.16
C ALA A 137 5.18 -6.20 -15.68
N GLU A 138 6.37 -6.46 -15.10
CA GLU A 138 7.62 -5.74 -15.38
C GLU A 138 7.60 -4.23 -15.05
N GLU A 139 6.64 -3.79 -14.23
CA GLU A 139 6.41 -2.42 -13.77
C GLU A 139 6.85 -2.19 -12.32
N GLN A 140 7.88 -2.90 -11.88
CA GLN A 140 8.35 -2.90 -10.49
C GLN A 140 8.73 -1.51 -9.94
N ASN A 141 9.11 -0.58 -10.82
CA ASN A 141 9.48 0.78 -10.44
C ASN A 141 8.28 1.61 -9.97
N LEU A 142 7.06 1.27 -10.42
CA LEU A 142 5.83 1.97 -10.05
C LEU A 142 5.61 2.02 -8.54
N PHE A 143 5.87 0.91 -7.84
CA PHE A 143 5.66 0.81 -6.39
C PHE A 143 6.96 0.78 -5.60
N LEU A 144 8.13 0.96 -6.22
CA LEU A 144 9.40 0.92 -5.50
C LEU A 144 9.46 1.92 -4.33
N PRO A 145 9.03 3.20 -4.49
CA PRO A 145 9.03 4.13 -3.37
C PRO A 145 8.10 3.69 -2.22
N ILE A 146 6.95 3.08 -2.54
CA ILE A 146 6.02 2.52 -1.55
C ILE A 146 6.64 1.32 -0.82
N VAL A 147 7.34 0.42 -1.53
CA VAL A 147 8.03 -0.70 -0.88
C VAL A 147 9.06 -0.18 0.11
N GLU A 148 9.87 0.79 -0.28
CA GLU A 148 10.90 1.36 0.58
C GLU A 148 10.31 2.09 1.80
N LEU A 149 9.12 2.70 1.66
CA LEU A 149 8.37 3.28 2.77
C LEU A 149 7.91 2.22 3.77
N LEU A 150 7.33 1.14 3.26
CA LEU A 150 6.86 0.04 4.11
C LEU A 150 8.01 -0.66 4.83
N GLU A 151 9.15 -0.86 4.15
CA GLU A 151 10.35 -1.52 4.72
C GLU A 151 10.95 -0.77 5.91
N VAL A 152 10.80 0.55 5.98
CA VAL A 152 11.23 1.34 7.14
C VAL A 152 10.13 1.47 8.19
N GLY A 153 8.92 0.96 7.92
CA GLY A 153 7.81 0.87 8.88
C GLY A 153 6.77 1.99 8.81
N TYR A 154 6.79 2.84 7.76
CA TYR A 154 5.76 3.86 7.51
C TYR A 154 4.60 3.30 6.70
N LEU A 155 3.39 3.78 6.98
CA LEU A 155 2.17 3.26 6.37
C LEU A 155 1.44 4.33 5.55
N PRO A 156 1.35 4.18 4.21
CA PRO A 156 0.44 4.98 3.40
C PRO A 156 -1.01 4.53 3.64
N LEU A 157 -1.84 5.34 4.30
CA LEU A 157 -3.21 4.94 4.64
C LEU A 157 -4.19 5.04 3.46
N GLY A 158 -3.87 5.88 2.48
CA GLY A 158 -4.70 6.12 1.30
C GLY A 158 -4.91 7.60 1.02
N THR A 159 -5.96 7.93 0.29
CA THR A 159 -6.27 9.30 -0.15
C THR A 159 -7.74 9.66 0.06
N GLU A 160 -8.00 10.91 0.44
CA GLU A 160 -9.33 11.52 0.47
C GLU A 160 -9.20 12.93 -0.11
N ALA A 161 -10.11 13.32 -1.02
CA ALA A 161 -9.94 14.54 -1.80
C ALA A 161 -8.49 14.61 -2.36
N ASN A 162 -7.84 15.77 -2.32
CA ASN A 162 -6.45 15.89 -2.77
C ASN A 162 -5.42 15.62 -1.65
N THR A 163 -5.76 14.91 -0.57
CA THR A 163 -4.83 14.59 0.50
C THR A 163 -4.41 13.12 0.46
N PHE A 164 -3.12 12.85 0.60
CA PHE A 164 -2.53 11.54 0.84
C PHE A 164 -2.17 11.42 2.33
N TYR A 165 -2.70 10.40 2.99
CA TYR A 165 -2.50 10.17 4.42
C TYR A 165 -1.37 9.20 4.66
N LEU A 166 -0.50 9.55 5.61
CA LEU A 166 0.67 8.78 6.00
C LEU A 166 0.67 8.63 7.53
N VAL A 167 1.03 7.46 8.01
CA VAL A 167 1.09 7.10 9.44
C VAL A 167 2.49 6.61 9.78
#